data_AF-A0A935VJ50-F1
#
_entry.id   AF-A0A935VJ50-F1
#
_cell.length_a   1.000
_cell.length_b   1.000
_cell.length_c   1.000
_cell.angle_alpha   90.00
_cell.angle_beta   90.00
_cell.angle_gamma   90.00
#
_symmetry.space_group_name_H-M   'P 1'
#
loop_
_entity.id
_entity.type
_entity.pdbx_description
1 polymer ?
#
loop_
_entity_poly.entity_id
_entity_poly.type
_entity_poly.pdbx_seq_one_letter_code
_entity_poly.pdbx_strand_id
1 'polypeptide(L)'
;MSVVMAATHPDVFKCSAIFAGGAYKIAIDAVDGLIALRGTKYIPKKRLIKDVKDQNPNYKGKYPNMIIYQGLNDAIVNKKNALVLVNQWTGLNNTDTI
;
A
#
# COMPACT_ATOMS: atom_id res chain seq x y z
N MET A 1 9.12 -3.92 -0.15
CA MET A 1 9.29 -3.72 -1.61
C MET A 1 8.17 -4.26 -2.48
N SER A 2 7.54 -5.41 -2.17
CA SER A 2 6.53 -6.03 -3.05
C SER A 2 5.37 -5.09 -3.44
N VAL A 3 4.90 -4.23 -2.51
CA VAL A 3 3.87 -3.21 -2.79
C VAL A 3 4.32 -2.21 -3.86
N VAL A 4 5.59 -1.81 -3.84
CA VAL A 4 6.16 -0.89 -4.82
C VAL A 4 6.16 -1.53 -6.20
N MET A 5 6.60 -2.78 -6.31
CA MET A 5 6.60 -3.51 -7.58
C MET A 5 5.19 -3.70 -8.14
N ALA A 6 4.22 -4.04 -7.28
CA ALA A 6 2.82 -4.17 -7.68
C ALA A 6 2.20 -2.83 -8.14
N ALA A 7 2.63 -1.70 -7.56
CA ALA A 7 2.17 -0.38 -7.96
C ALA A 7 2.81 0.07 -9.28
N THR A 8 4.12 -0.13 -9.44
CA THR A 8 4.89 0.42 -10.58
C THR A 8 4.89 -0.45 -11.83
N HIS A 9 4.72 -1.77 -11.66
CA HIS A 9 4.70 -2.75 -12.75
C HIS A 9 3.45 -3.65 -12.66
N PRO A 10 2.23 -3.07 -12.66
CA PRO A 10 1.00 -3.83 -12.45
C PRO A 10 0.67 -4.82 -13.57
N ASP A 11 1.24 -4.63 -14.77
CA ASP A 11 1.13 -5.53 -15.92
C ASP A 11 1.94 -6.82 -15.78
N VAL A 12 2.97 -6.83 -14.93
CA VAL A 12 3.87 -7.99 -14.75
C VAL A 12 3.31 -9.00 -13.75
N PHE A 13 2.57 -8.54 -12.74
CA PHE A 13 2.13 -9.37 -11.61
C PHE A 13 0.62 -9.61 -11.63
N LYS A 14 0.19 -10.87 -11.56
CA LYS A 14 -1.24 -11.19 -11.39
C LYS A 14 -1.72 -10.96 -9.95
N CYS A 15 -0.87 -11.29 -8.98
CA CYS A 15 -1.16 -11.20 -7.55
C CYS A 15 0.10 -10.78 -6.76
N SER A 16 -0.09 -10.29 -5.54
CA SER A 16 0.98 -9.96 -4.61
C SER A 16 0.63 -10.36 -3.17
N ALA A 17 1.64 -10.73 -2.39
CA ALA A 17 1.50 -11.05 -0.97
C ALA A 17 2.40 -10.12 -0.15
N ILE A 18 1.80 -9.45 0.84
CA ILE A 18 2.48 -8.44 1.66
C ILE A 18 2.47 -8.90 3.11
N PHE A 19 3.65 -9.04 3.70
CA PHE A 19 3.84 -9.39 5.10
C PHE A 19 4.41 -8.19 5.84
N ALA A 20 3.75 -7.73 6.90
CA ALA A 20 4.21 -6.61 7.73
C ALA A 20 4.68 -5.40 6.90
N GLY A 21 3.84 -4.95 5.96
CA GLY A 21 4.20 -3.93 4.97
C GLY A 21 3.48 -2.60 5.18
N GLY A 22 3.83 -1.63 4.33
CA GLY A 22 3.20 -0.31 4.27
C GLY A 22 2.72 0.03 2.86
N ALA A 23 1.78 0.97 2.76
CA ALA A 23 1.18 1.37 1.49
C ALA A 23 2.23 1.98 0.55
N TYR A 24 1.99 1.90 -0.76
CA TYR A 24 2.84 2.56 -1.75
C TYR A 24 2.96 4.04 -1.41
N LYS A 25 4.21 4.53 -1.34
CA LYS A 25 4.55 5.93 -1.04
C LYS A 25 4.02 6.42 0.32
N ILE A 26 3.80 5.50 1.27
CA ILE A 26 3.50 5.88 2.66
C ILE A 26 4.65 6.69 3.30
N ALA A 27 5.88 6.50 2.83
CA ALA A 27 7.06 7.28 3.17
C ALA A 27 7.82 7.67 1.90
N ILE A 28 8.46 8.84 1.91
CA ILE A 28 9.30 9.34 0.80
C ILE A 28 10.79 9.47 1.16
N ASP A 29 11.12 9.35 2.44
CA ASP A 29 12.48 9.39 2.96
C ASP A 29 12.60 8.51 4.22
N ALA A 30 13.82 8.40 4.75
CA ALA A 30 14.11 7.54 5.90
C ALA A 30 13.43 8.00 7.20
N VAL A 31 13.33 9.31 7.45
CA VAL A 31 12.72 9.86 8.66
C VAL A 31 11.22 9.61 8.64
N ASP A 32 10.59 9.87 7.50
CA ASP A 32 9.18 9.59 7.25
C ASP A 32 8.90 8.08 7.31
N GLY A 33 9.87 7.24 6.91
CA GLY A 33 9.85 5.80 7.10
C GLY A 33 9.70 5.39 8.55
N LEU A 34 10.49 5.98 9.46
CA LEU A 34 10.39 5.70 10.90
C LEU A 34 9.01 6.09 11.48
N ILE A 35 8.41 7.16 10.98
CA ILE A 35 7.05 7.58 11.38
C ILE A 35 6.01 6.59 10.83
N ALA A 36 6.14 6.18 9.57
CA ALA A 36 5.25 5.21 8.95
C ALA A 36 5.27 3.85 9.68
N LEU A 37 6.46 3.36 10.07
CA LEU A 37 6.60 2.13 10.86
C LEU A 37 5.77 2.17 12.14
N ARG A 38 5.69 3.32 12.82
CA ARG A 38 4.88 3.52 14.04
C ARG A 38 3.37 3.54 13.80
N GLY A 39 2.92 3.64 12.54
CA GLY A 39 1.50 3.65 12.18
C GLY A 39 0.76 4.91 12.64
N THR A 40 1.48 6.01 12.86
CA THR A 40 0.90 7.30 13.30
C THR A 40 0.55 8.21 12.12
N LYS A 41 0.97 7.86 10.91
CA LYS A 41 0.75 8.66 9.72
C LYS A 41 -0.67 8.51 9.21
N TYR A 42 -1.41 9.61 9.18
CA TYR A 42 -2.71 9.69 8.52
C TYR A 42 -2.54 10.17 7.08
N ILE A 43 -3.06 9.39 6.12
CA ILE A 43 -3.08 9.75 4.71
C ILE A 43 -4.50 9.52 4.19
N PRO A 44 -5.18 10.54 3.64
CA PRO A 44 -6.51 10.37 3.08
C PRO A 44 -6.52 9.31 1.96
N LYS A 45 -7.55 8.46 1.92
CA LYS A 45 -7.70 7.40 0.90
C LYS A 45 -7.53 7.92 -0.53
N LYS A 46 -8.09 9.09 -0.85
CA LYS A 46 -7.94 9.74 -2.17
C LYS A 46 -6.47 9.99 -2.54
N ARG A 47 -5.65 10.41 -1.58
CA ARG A 47 -4.21 10.63 -1.79
C ARG A 47 -3.48 9.31 -2.00
N LEU A 48 -3.77 8.29 -1.20
CA LEU A 48 -3.17 6.95 -1.35
C LEU A 48 -3.39 6.37 -2.75
N ILE A 49 -4.60 6.52 -3.31
CA ILE A 49 -4.94 6.05 -4.66
C ILE A 49 -4.24 6.92 -5.71
N LYS A 50 -4.27 8.25 -5.53
CA LYS A 50 -3.63 9.19 -6.45
C LYS A 50 -2.13 8.90 -6.58
N ASP A 51 -1.43 8.67 -5.47
CA ASP A 51 0.01 8.39 -5.47
C ASP A 51 0.39 7.17 -6.34
N VAL A 52 -0.44 6.11 -6.36
CA VAL A 52 -0.23 4.94 -7.23
C VAL A 52 -0.59 5.21 -8.69
N LYS A 53 -1.65 5.99 -8.95
CA LYS A 53 -2.03 6.33 -10.33
C LYS A 53 -1.04 7.31 -10.97
N ASP A 54 -0.49 8.24 -10.19
CA ASP A 54 0.44 9.26 -10.67
C ASP A 54 1.78 8.70 -11.15
N GLN A 55 2.24 7.56 -10.62
CA GLN A 55 3.52 7.00 -11.04
C GLN A 55 3.45 6.36 -12.44
N ASN A 56 2.25 5.93 -12.88
CA ASN A 56 2.01 5.40 -14.22
C ASN A 56 0.61 5.84 -14.72
N PRO A 57 0.46 7.12 -15.12
CA PRO A 57 -0.85 7.72 -15.42
C PRO A 57 -1.52 7.13 -16.68
N ASN A 58 -0.72 6.53 -17.55
CA ASN A 58 -1.16 5.92 -18.80
C ASN A 58 -1.65 4.48 -18.61
N TYR A 59 -1.36 3.83 -17.49
CA TYR A 59 -1.84 2.49 -17.21
C TYR A 59 -3.36 2.46 -17.01
N LYS A 60 -4.06 1.74 -17.88
CA LYS A 60 -5.52 1.52 -17.83
C LYS A 60 -5.90 0.08 -17.49
N GLY A 61 -4.92 -0.79 -17.22
CA GLY A 61 -5.13 -2.18 -16.86
C GLY A 61 -5.61 -2.36 -15.42
N LYS A 62 -5.79 -3.63 -15.02
CA LYS A 62 -6.19 -4.00 -13.65
C LYS A 62 -4.95 -4.10 -12.77
N TYR A 63 -5.02 -3.52 -11.59
CA TYR A 63 -3.98 -3.72 -10.59
C TYR A 63 -3.99 -5.16 -10.04
N PRO A 64 -2.85 -5.69 -9.58
CA PRO A 64 -2.77 -7.05 -9.05
C PRO A 64 -3.68 -7.24 -7.84
N ASN A 65 -4.24 -8.44 -7.70
CA ASN A 65 -4.91 -8.83 -6.45
C ASN A 65 -3.87 -8.88 -5.31
N MET A 66 -4.29 -8.59 -4.09
CA MET A 66 -3.38 -8.53 -2.94
C MET A 66 -3.90 -9.33 -1.76
N ILE A 67 -3.01 -10.11 -1.16
CA ILE A 67 -3.20 -10.70 0.16
C ILE A 67 -2.25 -10.03 1.16
N ILE A 68 -2.76 -9.71 2.35
CA ILE A 68 -2.07 -8.90 3.35
C ILE A 68 -2.03 -9.69 4.66
N TYR A 69 -0.83 -9.91 5.17
CA TYR A 69 -0.57 -10.56 6.44
C TYR A 69 0.09 -9.55 7.39
N GLN A 70 -0.50 -9.39 8.57
CA GLN A 70 -0.01 -8.47 9.59
C GLN A 70 -0.09 -9.10 10.97
N GLY A 71 1.02 -9.08 11.70
CA GLY A 71 1.04 -9.46 13.10
C GLY A 71 0.30 -8.43 13.96
N LEU A 72 -0.59 -8.89 14.84
CA LEU A 72 -1.34 -8.00 15.74
C LEU A 72 -0.46 -7.35 16.82
N ASN A 73 0.68 -7.98 17.13
CA ASN A 73 1.68 -7.55 18.11
C ASN A 73 3.06 -7.35 17.46
N ASP A 74 3.10 -6.92 16.20
CA ASP A 74 4.35 -6.60 15.51
C ASP A 74 4.99 -5.34 16.12
N ALA A 75 6.18 -5.50 16.69
CA ALA A 75 6.92 -4.44 17.38
C ALA A 75 7.67 -3.49 16.43
N ILE A 76 7.79 -3.84 15.15
CA ILE A 76 8.55 -3.07 14.15
C ILE A 76 7.60 -2.34 13.21
N VAL A 77 6.62 -3.05 12.64
CA VAL A 77 5.64 -2.48 11.70
C VAL A 77 4.28 -2.49 12.36
N ASN A 78 3.83 -1.34 12.80
CA ASN A 78 2.56 -1.23 13.51
C ASN A 78 1.39 -1.73 12.64
N LYS A 79 0.50 -2.54 13.23
CA LYS A 79 -0.66 -3.13 12.54
C LYS A 79 -1.56 -2.14 11.80
N LYS A 80 -1.58 -0.87 12.22
CA LYS A 80 -2.32 0.20 11.53
C LYS A 80 -1.89 0.34 10.06
N ASN A 81 -0.66 0.01 9.72
CA ASN A 81 -0.18 0.02 8.34
C ASN A 81 -0.96 -0.93 7.42
N ALA A 82 -1.43 -2.07 7.94
CA ALA A 82 -2.25 -2.99 7.16
C ALA A 82 -3.57 -2.35 6.73
N LEU A 83 -4.19 -1.54 7.59
CA LEU A 83 -5.42 -0.81 7.24
C LEU A 83 -5.17 0.26 6.18
N VAL A 84 -4.05 0.98 6.27
CA VAL A 84 -3.64 1.94 5.23
C VAL A 84 -3.43 1.22 3.90
N LEU A 85 -2.82 0.03 3.94
CA LEU A 85 -2.63 -0.83 2.77
C LEU A 85 -3.97 -1.25 2.17
N VAL A 86 -4.87 -1.81 2.97
CA VAL A 86 -6.23 -2.20 2.55
C VAL A 86 -6.92 -1.01 1.89
N ASN A 87 -6.94 0.16 2.53
CA ASN A 87 -7.57 1.35 1.98
C ASN A 87 -7.00 1.81 0.63
N GLN A 88 -5.69 1.70 0.43
CA GLN A 88 -5.06 2.03 -0.84
C GLN A 88 -5.49 1.04 -1.93
N TRP A 89 -5.39 -0.26 -1.64
CA TRP A 89 -5.59 -1.31 -2.65
C TRP A 89 -7.06 -1.60 -2.95
N THR A 90 -7.96 -1.49 -1.98
CA THR A 90 -9.41 -1.54 -2.23
C THR A 90 -9.85 -0.32 -3.04
N GLY A 91 -9.24 0.84 -2.78
CA GLY A 91 -9.45 2.06 -3.57
C GLY A 91 -8.96 1.97 -5.01
N LEU A 92 -7.90 1.21 -5.28
CA LEU A 92 -7.38 0.98 -6.65
C LEU A 92 -8.24 -0.02 -7.43
N ASN A 93 -8.66 -1.09 -6.76
CA ASN A 93 -9.44 -2.17 -7.35
C ASN A 93 -10.95 -1.92 -7.33
N ASN A 94 -11.41 -0.80 -6.76
CA ASN A 94 -12.82 -0.45 -6.55
C ASN A 94 -13.60 -1.56 -5.81
N THR A 95 -13.02 -2.08 -4.72
CA THR A 95 -13.65 -3.10 -3.88
C THR A 95 -14.05 -2.52 -2.53
N ASP A 96 -14.85 -3.27 -1.78
CA ASP A 96 -15.21 -2.95 -0.41
C ASP A 96 -13.99 -2.94 0.51
N THR A 97 -14.09 -2.15 1.58
CA THR A 97 -13.05 -2.00 2.61
C THR A 97 -13.58 -2.54 3.94
N ILE A 98 -12.67 -2.83 4.88
CA ILE A 98 -12.98 -3.30 6.25
C ILE A 98 -13.16 -2.15 7.24
#